data_AF-A0A1Q2YTX9-F1
#
_entry.id   AF-A0A1Q2YTX9-F1
#
_cell.length_a   1.000
_cell.length_b   1.000
_cell.length_c   1.000
_cell.angle_alpha   90.00
_cell.angle_beta   90.00
_cell.angle_gamma   90.00
#
_symmetry.space_group_name_H-M   'P 1'
#
loop_
_entity.id
_entity.type
_entity.pdbx_description
1 polymer ?
#
loop_
_entity_poly.entity_id
_entity_poly.type
_entity_poly.pdbx_seq_one_letter_code
_entity_poly.pdbx_strand_id
1 'polypeptide(L)'
;MRHFASFPYEPDGIDVQTYLSRAFPGEPDRMAEPVVLKPEALRPMPAAKAQLMVRHEFGPMDSYLIRRGFKSSVMEEKWDAEFSGNCLRLYRSWTGIMIFEVPMTVRGACLYAGAVYVNRDPEQHASRDDDFDKAMAGYVISRILLGLPANFPSSPDISPEQALIAAWAVAGSASQ
;
A
#
# COMPACT_ATOMS: atom_id res chain seq x y z
N MET A 1 -13.68 -18.49 7.46
CA MET A 1 -13.80 -17.03 7.24
C MET A 1 -13.22 -16.34 8.45
N ARG A 2 -12.03 -15.73 8.35
CA ARG A 2 -11.52 -14.85 9.40
C ARG A 2 -11.73 -13.44 8.92
N HIS A 3 -12.76 -12.81 9.48
CA HIS A 3 -12.95 -11.38 9.45
C HIS A 3 -11.66 -10.72 9.94
N PHE A 4 -11.10 -9.78 9.17
CA PHE A 4 -10.36 -8.71 9.82
C PHE A 4 -11.36 -8.05 10.79
N ALA A 5 -10.98 -8.02 12.06
CA ALA A 5 -11.88 -7.83 13.19
C ALA A 5 -12.84 -6.64 13.03
N SER A 6 -14.11 -6.83 13.41
CA SER A 6 -15.03 -5.73 13.67
C SER A 6 -14.52 -4.95 14.88
N PHE A 7 -14.03 -3.74 14.66
CA PHE A 7 -13.81 -2.76 15.72
C PHE A 7 -14.66 -1.52 15.45
N PRO A 8 -15.50 -1.09 16.41
CA PRO A 8 -16.17 0.20 16.36
C PRO A 8 -15.25 1.24 16.99
N TYR A 9 -14.66 2.16 16.21
CA TYR A 9 -14.00 3.34 16.78
C TYR A 9 -13.76 4.46 15.74
N GLU A 10 -13.84 5.71 16.20
CA GLU A 10 -13.76 6.97 15.45
C GLU A 10 -12.32 7.31 14.99
N PRO A 11 -12.13 8.04 13.87
CA PRO A 11 -10.84 8.15 13.21
C PRO A 11 -9.99 9.32 13.73
N ASP A 12 -8.76 9.00 14.16
CA ASP A 12 -7.71 9.98 14.41
C ASP A 12 -7.17 10.58 13.09
N GLY A 13 -7.49 11.86 12.89
CA GLY A 13 -6.62 12.82 12.20
C GLY A 13 -6.75 12.97 10.69
N ILE A 14 -7.38 12.02 9.97
CA ILE A 14 -7.84 12.26 8.59
C ILE A 14 -9.36 12.25 8.64
N ASP A 15 -9.94 13.45 8.58
CA ASP A 15 -11.39 13.60 8.51
C ASP A 15 -11.94 12.77 7.34
N VAL A 16 -13.08 12.11 7.56
CA VAL A 16 -13.72 11.23 6.58
C VAL A 16 -14.01 11.98 5.29
N GLN A 17 -14.30 13.29 5.32
CA GLN A 17 -14.47 14.08 4.10
C GLN A 17 -13.14 14.33 3.38
N THR A 18 -12.04 14.48 4.10
CA THR A 18 -10.69 14.52 3.52
C THR A 18 -10.31 13.19 2.88
N TYR A 19 -10.63 12.07 3.54
CA TYR A 19 -10.44 10.74 2.97
C TYR A 19 -11.30 10.54 1.72
N LEU A 20 -12.61 10.81 1.81
CA LEU A 20 -13.54 10.65 0.70
C LEU A 20 -13.23 11.61 -0.45
N SER A 21 -12.87 12.86 -0.20
CA SER A 21 -12.50 13.81 -1.28
C SER A 21 -11.20 13.42 -2.00
N ARG A 22 -10.25 12.79 -1.31
CA ARG A 22 -9.02 12.24 -1.92
C ARG A 22 -9.25 10.89 -2.60
N ALA A 23 -10.06 10.03 -1.98
CA ALA A 23 -10.48 8.74 -2.50
C ALA A 23 -11.62 8.86 -3.53
N PHE A 24 -12.12 10.07 -3.82
CA PHE A 24 -13.13 10.45 -4.83
C PHE A 24 -12.97 11.93 -5.25
N PRO A 25 -11.87 12.34 -5.92
CA PRO A 25 -11.70 13.70 -6.40
C PRO A 25 -12.55 13.85 -7.67
N GLY A 26 -13.80 14.28 -7.50
CA GLY A 26 -14.70 14.49 -8.62
C GLY A 26 -16.17 14.51 -8.21
N GLU A 27 -17.03 14.81 -9.18
CA GLU A 27 -18.47 14.61 -9.04
C GLU A 27 -18.76 13.12 -8.76
N PRO A 28 -19.68 12.79 -7.85
CA PRO A 28 -19.95 11.41 -7.39
C PRO A 28 -20.32 10.43 -8.53
N ASP A 29 -20.69 10.95 -9.70
CA ASP A 29 -21.05 10.18 -10.89
C ASP A 29 -19.92 9.99 -11.91
N ARG A 30 -18.74 10.61 -11.69
CA ARG A 30 -17.58 10.44 -12.58
C ARG A 30 -16.49 9.62 -11.89
N MET A 31 -16.31 8.40 -12.40
CA MET A 31 -15.24 7.51 -11.95
C MET A 31 -13.89 8.21 -12.11
N ALA A 32 -13.13 8.35 -11.01
CA ALA A 32 -11.83 9.02 -11.06
C ALA A 32 -10.87 8.21 -11.94
N GLU A 33 -10.08 8.90 -12.76
CA GLU A 33 -9.11 8.24 -13.63
C GLU A 33 -8.02 7.56 -12.79
N PRO A 34 -7.53 6.37 -13.22
CA PRO A 34 -6.40 5.74 -12.57
C PRO A 34 -5.19 6.68 -12.49
N VAL A 35 -4.50 6.66 -11.36
CA VAL A 35 -3.22 7.32 -11.19
C VAL A 35 -2.23 6.72 -12.19
N VAL A 36 -1.66 7.61 -13.02
CA VAL A 36 -0.53 7.29 -13.88
C VAL A 36 0.68 8.02 -13.32
N LEU A 37 1.68 7.25 -12.89
CA LEU A 37 2.93 7.82 -12.37
C LEU A 37 3.85 8.17 -13.54
N LYS A 38 4.71 9.18 -13.36
CA LYS A 38 5.64 9.62 -14.41
C LYS A 38 6.81 8.61 -14.53
N PRO A 39 6.98 7.89 -15.66
CA PRO A 39 7.95 6.81 -15.75
C PRO A 39 9.41 7.23 -15.53
N GLU A 40 9.77 8.45 -15.91
CA GLU A 40 11.13 9.00 -15.79
C GLU A 40 11.66 9.06 -14.35
N ALA A 41 10.76 9.09 -13.37
CA ALA A 41 11.11 9.12 -11.96
C ALA A 41 11.10 7.74 -11.29
N LEU A 42 10.64 6.69 -11.99
CA LEU A 42 10.42 5.37 -11.39
C LEU A 42 11.57 4.42 -11.70
N ARG A 43 11.93 3.60 -10.71
CA ARG A 43 12.86 2.49 -10.88
C ARG A 43 12.07 1.18 -10.89
N PRO A 44 12.23 0.33 -11.92
CA PRO A 44 11.48 -0.91 -12.03
C PRO A 44 11.90 -1.90 -10.94
N MET A 45 11.10 -2.95 -10.73
CA MET A 45 11.47 -4.08 -9.88
C MET A 45 12.82 -4.67 -10.33
N PRO A 46 13.84 -4.76 -9.47
CA PRO A 46 15.14 -5.32 -9.85
C PRO A 46 15.06 -6.84 -10.10
N ALA A 47 16.10 -7.38 -10.73
CA ALA A 47 16.27 -8.83 -10.87
C ALA A 47 16.44 -9.53 -9.51
N ALA A 48 17.10 -8.85 -8.55
CA ALA A 48 17.16 -9.26 -7.16
C ALA A 48 15.81 -9.02 -6.49
N LYS A 49 14.92 -10.02 -6.56
CA LYS A 49 13.59 -9.99 -5.96
C LYS A 49 13.22 -11.33 -5.34
N ALA A 50 12.37 -11.30 -4.31
CA ALA A 50 11.76 -12.49 -3.73
C ALA A 50 10.29 -12.57 -4.13
N GLN A 51 9.77 -13.78 -4.34
CA GLN A 51 8.35 -14.03 -4.53
C GLN A 51 7.76 -14.57 -3.23
N LEU A 52 6.84 -13.82 -2.63
CA LEU A 52 6.20 -14.17 -1.37
C LEU A 52 4.76 -14.58 -1.64
N MET A 53 4.41 -15.81 -1.28
CA MET A 53 3.05 -16.32 -1.48
C MET A 53 2.07 -15.66 -0.51
N VAL A 54 0.98 -15.13 -1.06
CA VAL A 54 -0.13 -14.55 -0.30
C VAL A 54 -1.46 -15.10 -0.83
N ARG A 55 -2.53 -14.98 -0.04
CA ARG A 55 -3.88 -15.36 -0.48
C ARG A 55 -4.87 -14.35 0.04
N HIS A 56 -5.19 -13.36 -0.80
CA HIS A 56 -6.12 -12.31 -0.41
C HIS A 56 -7.06 -11.95 -1.56
N GLU A 57 -8.34 -11.85 -1.26
CA GLU A 57 -9.37 -11.39 -2.19
C GLU A 57 -9.92 -10.07 -1.69
N PHE A 58 -9.86 -9.05 -2.53
CA PHE A 58 -10.35 -7.70 -2.26
C PHE A 58 -11.80 -7.61 -2.72
N GLY A 59 -12.66 -7.03 -1.88
CA GLY A 59 -14.05 -6.78 -2.25
C GLY A 59 -14.17 -5.80 -3.42
N PRO A 60 -15.37 -5.62 -4.01
CA PRO A 60 -15.55 -4.71 -5.15
C PRO A 60 -15.08 -3.28 -4.89
N MET A 61 -15.36 -2.73 -3.70
CA MET A 61 -14.94 -1.37 -3.34
C MET A 61 -13.42 -1.27 -3.17
N ASP A 62 -12.81 -2.22 -2.46
CA ASP A 62 -11.36 -2.26 -2.29
C ASP A 62 -10.66 -2.42 -3.64
N SER A 63 -11.21 -3.27 -4.50
CA SER A 63 -10.71 -3.50 -5.85
C SER A 63 -10.80 -2.26 -6.72
N TYR A 64 -11.87 -1.48 -6.55
CA TYR A 64 -12.04 -0.19 -7.21
C TYR A 64 -10.96 0.82 -6.75
N LEU A 65 -10.75 0.95 -5.44
CA LEU A 65 -9.73 1.84 -4.88
C LEU A 65 -8.30 1.42 -5.29
N ILE A 66 -8.01 0.12 -5.29
CA ILE A 66 -6.73 -0.42 -5.77
C ILE A 66 -6.50 -0.06 -7.24
N ARG A 67 -7.51 -0.21 -8.11
CA ARG A 67 -7.39 0.10 -9.55
C ARG A 67 -7.16 1.57 -9.82
N ARG A 68 -7.67 2.44 -8.96
CA ARG A 68 -7.37 3.87 -9.04
C ARG A 68 -5.91 4.14 -8.68
N GLY A 69 -5.34 3.43 -7.71
CA GLY A 69 -4.00 3.73 -7.22
C GLY A 69 -3.97 4.98 -6.32
N PHE A 70 -2.77 5.44 -6.00
CA PHE A 70 -2.54 6.55 -5.07
C PHE A 70 -1.29 7.32 -5.47
N LYS A 71 -1.35 8.65 -5.35
CA LYS A 71 -0.19 9.52 -5.58
C LYS A 71 -0.04 10.47 -4.41
N SER A 72 1.12 10.43 -3.78
CA SER A 72 1.55 11.34 -2.75
C SER A 72 1.56 12.78 -3.24
N SER A 73 1.12 13.67 -2.35
CA SER A 73 1.00 15.11 -2.55
C SER A 73 1.89 15.90 -1.59
N VAL A 74 2.30 15.28 -0.48
CA VAL A 74 3.13 15.87 0.58
C VAL A 74 4.25 14.91 0.99
N MET A 75 5.28 15.43 1.67
CA MET A 75 6.49 14.66 2.02
C MET A 75 6.23 13.55 3.05
N GLU A 76 5.18 13.70 3.86
CA GLU A 76 4.72 12.72 4.83
C GLU A 76 4.11 11.49 4.14
N GLU A 77 3.65 11.61 2.89
CA GLU A 77 3.09 10.51 2.12
C GLU A 77 4.23 9.77 1.41
N LYS A 78 4.67 8.66 2.01
CA LYS A 78 5.91 7.97 1.62
C LYS A 78 5.77 6.97 0.48
N TRP A 79 4.54 6.76 0.02
CA TRP A 79 4.18 5.70 -0.91
C TRP A 79 3.38 6.28 -2.08
N ASP A 80 3.73 5.83 -3.28
CA ASP A 80 2.90 5.95 -4.47
C ASP A 80 2.45 4.56 -4.91
N ALA A 81 1.29 4.49 -5.55
CA ALA A 81 0.71 3.25 -6.03
C ALA A 81 0.11 3.41 -7.42
N GLU A 82 0.50 2.54 -8.34
CA GLU A 82 -0.03 2.48 -9.69
C GLU A 82 -0.61 1.08 -9.95
N PHE A 83 -1.81 1.02 -10.52
CA PHE A 83 -2.39 -0.23 -11.01
C PHE A 83 -2.45 -0.20 -12.53
N SER A 84 -1.67 -1.05 -13.19
CA SER A 84 -1.68 -1.17 -14.65
C SER A 84 -1.33 -2.60 -15.09
N GLY A 85 -1.98 -3.09 -16.14
CA GLY A 85 -1.78 -4.46 -16.63
C GLY A 85 -2.12 -5.55 -15.61
N ASN A 86 -3.17 -5.35 -14.80
CA ASN A 86 -3.57 -6.23 -13.70
C ASN A 86 -2.50 -6.42 -12.62
N CYS A 87 -1.66 -5.41 -12.42
CA CYS A 87 -0.60 -5.45 -11.44
C CYS A 87 -0.60 -4.15 -10.62
N LEU A 88 -0.61 -4.28 -9.29
CA LEU A 88 -0.41 -3.17 -8.38
C LEU A 88 1.09 -3.01 -8.11
N ARG A 89 1.63 -1.83 -8.34
CA ARG A 89 3.03 -1.49 -8.07
C ARG A 89 3.08 -0.41 -6.99
N LEU A 90 3.86 -0.67 -5.95
CA LEU A 90 4.05 0.24 -4.81
C LEU A 90 5.47 0.77 -4.82
N TYR A 91 5.58 2.10 -4.83
CA TYR A 91 6.83 2.83 -4.92
C TYR A 91 7.05 3.69 -3.69
N ARG A 92 8.31 3.94 -3.35
CA ARG A 92 8.68 5.03 -2.44
C ARG A 92 8.53 6.36 -3.19
N SER A 93 7.73 7.28 -2.65
CA SER A 93 7.39 8.54 -3.33
C SER A 93 8.61 9.42 -3.65
N TRP A 94 9.60 9.45 -2.76
CA TRP A 94 10.76 10.35 -2.91
C TRP A 94 11.95 9.77 -3.69
N THR A 95 12.03 8.44 -3.87
CA THR A 95 13.09 7.81 -4.68
C THR A 95 12.57 7.20 -5.97
N GLY A 96 11.26 7.00 -6.09
CA GLY A 96 10.63 6.24 -7.17
C GLY A 96 11.02 4.75 -7.18
N ILE A 97 11.65 4.23 -6.13
CA ILE A 97 12.02 2.83 -6.03
C ILE A 97 10.78 1.98 -5.84
N MET A 98 10.57 1.00 -6.72
CA MET A 98 9.54 -0.03 -6.54
C MET A 98 9.97 -1.00 -5.44
N ILE A 99 9.15 -1.12 -4.39
CA ILE A 99 9.38 -2.05 -3.29
C ILE A 99 8.54 -3.30 -3.45
N PHE A 100 7.28 -3.13 -3.89
CA PHE A 100 6.35 -4.23 -4.06
C PHE A 100 5.72 -4.22 -5.45
N GLU A 101 5.65 -5.40 -6.06
CA GLU A 101 4.87 -5.67 -7.25
C GLU A 101 3.89 -6.80 -6.94
N VAL A 102 2.59 -6.54 -7.10
CA VAL A 102 1.52 -7.46 -6.72
C VAL A 102 0.68 -7.77 -7.96
N PRO A 103 1.01 -8.85 -8.70
CA PRO A 103 0.14 -9.33 -9.77
C PRO A 103 -1.20 -9.78 -9.19
N MET A 104 -2.28 -9.32 -9.83
CA MET A 104 -3.64 -9.59 -9.39
C MET A 104 -4.44 -10.28 -10.48
N THR A 105 -5.23 -11.27 -10.07
CA THR A 105 -6.24 -11.89 -10.95
C THR A 105 -7.55 -11.13 -10.82
N VAL A 106 -8.13 -10.75 -11.95
CA VAL A 106 -9.46 -10.13 -11.98
C VAL A 106 -10.54 -11.22 -11.89
N ARG A 107 -11.45 -11.10 -10.91
CA ARG A 107 -12.58 -12.00 -10.70
C ARG A 107 -13.87 -11.20 -10.64
N GLY A 108 -14.42 -10.87 -11.81
CA GLY A 108 -15.52 -9.92 -11.91
C GLY A 108 -15.09 -8.53 -11.41
N ALA A 109 -15.82 -7.99 -10.43
CA ALA A 109 -15.47 -6.72 -9.79
C ALA A 109 -14.34 -6.84 -8.75
N CYS A 110 -13.98 -8.07 -8.34
CA CYS A 110 -12.98 -8.33 -7.30
C CYS A 110 -11.57 -8.52 -7.88
N LEU A 111 -10.57 -8.26 -7.05
CA LEU A 111 -9.15 -8.56 -7.31
C LEU A 111 -8.66 -9.64 -6.35
N TYR A 112 -7.83 -10.53 -6.87
CA TYR A 112 -7.19 -11.58 -6.07
C TYR A 112 -5.67 -11.48 -6.17
N ALA A 113 -5.00 -11.31 -5.04
CA ALA A 113 -3.55 -11.38 -4.92
C ALA A 113 -3.12 -12.79 -4.48
N GLY A 114 -2.32 -13.45 -5.33
CA GLY A 114 -1.73 -14.77 -5.05
C GLY A 114 -0.25 -14.74 -4.69
N ALA A 115 0.43 -13.63 -4.98
CA ALA A 115 1.83 -13.42 -4.67
C ALA A 115 2.15 -11.92 -4.57
N VAL A 116 3.20 -11.60 -3.81
CA VAL A 116 3.85 -10.30 -3.78
C VAL A 116 5.31 -10.51 -4.16
N TYR A 117 5.79 -9.78 -5.15
CA TYR A 117 7.22 -9.69 -5.44
C TYR A 117 7.80 -8.53 -4.65
N VAL A 118 8.89 -8.78 -3.93
CA VAL A 118 9.55 -7.81 -3.06
C VAL A 118 10.95 -7.52 -3.59
N ASN A 119 11.31 -6.24 -3.62
CA ASN A 119 12.66 -5.79 -3.93
C ASN A 119 13.67 -6.37 -2.91
N ARG A 120 14.75 -6.98 -3.39
CA ARG A 120 15.84 -7.56 -2.56
C ARG A 120 17.20 -6.97 -2.92
N ASP A 121 17.23 -5.88 -3.67
CA ASP A 121 18.44 -5.10 -3.88
C ASP A 121 18.76 -4.33 -2.58
N PRO A 122 19.87 -4.66 -1.89
CA PRO A 122 20.20 -4.06 -0.60
C PRO A 122 20.52 -2.55 -0.68
N GLU A 123 20.84 -2.02 -1.86
CA GLU A 123 21.02 -0.58 -2.07
C GLU A 123 19.68 0.17 -2.15
N GLN A 124 18.59 -0.55 -2.44
CA GLN A 124 17.27 0.01 -2.68
C GLN A 124 16.28 -0.31 -1.55
N HIS A 125 16.38 -1.50 -0.95
CA HIS A 125 15.51 -1.99 0.12
C HIS A 125 16.32 -2.77 1.16
N ALA A 126 16.39 -2.22 2.37
CA ALA A 126 17.22 -2.79 3.43
C ALA A 126 16.60 -4.04 4.09
N SER A 127 15.28 -4.21 4.04
CA SER A 127 14.63 -5.36 4.66
C SER A 127 14.92 -6.65 3.89
N ARG A 128 15.22 -7.71 4.65
CA ARG A 128 15.43 -9.08 4.15
C ARG A 128 14.49 -10.09 4.82
N ASP A 129 13.54 -9.61 5.60
CA ASP A 129 12.58 -10.43 6.32
C ASP A 129 11.30 -10.56 5.50
N ASP A 130 11.05 -11.77 5.00
CA ASP A 130 9.90 -12.07 4.16
C ASP A 130 8.56 -11.89 4.89
N ASP A 131 8.49 -12.18 6.19
CA ASP A 131 7.23 -12.06 6.93
C ASP A 131 6.95 -10.60 7.28
N PHE A 132 7.99 -9.84 7.62
CA PHE A 132 7.89 -8.39 7.74
C PHE A 132 7.44 -7.74 6.43
N ASP A 133 8.04 -8.11 5.29
CA ASP A 133 7.71 -7.51 4.00
C ASP A 133 6.31 -7.88 3.49
N LYS A 134 5.83 -9.11 3.76
CA LYS A 134 4.42 -9.46 3.53
C LYS A 134 3.49 -8.59 4.34
N ALA A 135 3.78 -8.42 5.64
CA ALA A 135 2.99 -7.58 6.51
C ALA A 135 3.02 -6.11 6.07
N MET A 136 4.18 -5.62 5.60
CA MET A 136 4.36 -4.27 5.07
C MET A 136 3.55 -4.03 3.80
N ALA A 137 3.59 -4.95 2.83
CA ALA A 137 2.75 -4.85 1.65
C ALA A 137 1.26 -4.78 2.01
N GLY A 138 0.82 -5.62 2.95
CA GLY A 138 -0.55 -5.60 3.47
C GLY A 138 -0.89 -4.27 4.16
N TYR A 139 0.01 -3.76 4.99
CA TYR A 139 -0.16 -2.48 5.67
C TYR A 139 -0.31 -1.32 4.69
N VAL A 140 0.55 -1.23 3.67
CA VAL A 140 0.50 -0.15 2.67
C VAL A 140 -0.80 -0.21 1.88
N ILE A 141 -1.21 -1.40 1.44
CA ILE A 141 -2.49 -1.57 0.73
C ILE A 141 -3.65 -1.13 1.63
N SER A 142 -3.74 -1.66 2.85
CA SER A 142 -4.84 -1.35 3.76
C SER A 142 -4.89 0.12 4.16
N ARG A 143 -3.77 0.70 4.60
CA ARG A 143 -3.77 2.09 5.10
C ARG A 143 -3.79 3.12 4.00
N ILE A 144 -2.92 2.97 3.01
CA ILE A 144 -2.67 4.04 2.04
C ILE A 144 -3.68 3.97 0.90
N LEU A 145 -3.99 2.78 0.38
CA LEU A 145 -4.93 2.65 -0.72
C LEU A 145 -6.38 2.52 -0.26
N LEU A 146 -6.63 1.76 0.82
CA LEU A 146 -7.99 1.45 1.27
C LEU A 146 -8.47 2.35 2.42
N GLY A 147 -7.60 3.18 3.00
CA GLY A 147 -7.93 4.02 4.16
C GLY A 147 -8.34 3.25 5.41
N LEU A 148 -8.10 1.94 5.44
CA LEU A 148 -8.51 1.07 6.52
C LEU A 148 -7.48 1.13 7.65
N PRO A 149 -7.89 1.02 8.93
CA PRO A 149 -6.97 0.85 10.02
C PRO A 149 -6.12 -0.42 9.81
N ALA A 150 -4.81 -0.30 10.05
CA ALA A 150 -3.87 -1.41 9.99
C ALA A 150 -2.72 -1.12 10.95
N ASN A 151 -2.26 -2.17 11.64
CA ASN A 151 -1.12 -2.07 12.53
C ASN A 151 0.16 -2.05 11.71
N PHE A 152 1.06 -1.12 12.03
CA PHE A 152 2.38 -1.13 11.43
C PHE A 152 3.08 -2.45 11.76
N PRO A 153 3.73 -3.12 10.78
CA PRO A 153 4.47 -4.34 11.07
C PRO A 153 5.59 -4.04 12.05
N SER A 154 5.57 -4.66 13.22
CA SER A 154 6.68 -4.65 14.16
C SER A 154 7.31 -6.04 14.19
N SER A 155 8.63 -6.10 14.23
CA SER A 155 9.31 -7.31 14.69
C SER A 155 9.15 -7.39 16.22
N PRO A 156 8.89 -8.59 16.79
CA PRO A 156 8.75 -8.77 18.23
C PRO A 156 10.01 -8.35 19.02
N ASP A 157 11.15 -8.23 18.36
CA ASP A 157 12.44 -7.86 18.97
C ASP A 157 12.67 -6.34 19.08
N ILE A 158 11.73 -5.52 18.61
CA ILE A 158 11.86 -4.06 18.55
C ILE A 158 10.97 -3.41 19.61
N SER A 159 11.51 -2.45 20.37
CA SER A 159 10.72 -1.74 21.38
C SER A 159 9.59 -0.91 20.75
N PRO A 160 8.48 -0.64 21.45
CA PRO A 160 7.37 0.15 20.91
C PRO A 160 7.80 1.54 20.37
N GLU A 161 8.78 2.18 21.02
CA GLU A 161 9.33 3.46 20.60
C GLU A 161 10.13 3.34 19.29
N GLN A 162 10.96 2.30 19.16
CA GLN A 162 11.69 2.03 17.93
C GLN A 162 10.76 1.65 16.77
N ALA A 163 9.67 0.93 17.08
CA ALA A 163 8.63 0.62 16.11
C ALA A 163 7.90 1.89 15.62
N LEU A 164 7.67 2.87 16.50
CA LEU A 164 7.07 4.15 16.14
C LEU A 164 7.99 4.99 15.22
N ILE A 165 9.29 5.02 15.52
CA ILE A 165 10.31 5.67 14.68
C ILE A 165 10.40 4.99 13.31
N ALA A 166 10.42 3.66 13.28
CA ALA A 166 10.41 2.89 12.04
C ALA A 166 9.12 3.11 11.24
N ALA A 167 7.97 3.15 11.92
CA ALA A 167 6.68 3.46 11.32
C ALA A 167 6.69 4.84 10.68
N TRP A 168 7.17 5.86 11.38
CA TRP A 168 7.32 7.19 10.82
C TRP A 168 8.25 7.20 9.61
N ALA A 169 9.41 6.55 9.68
CA ALA A 169 10.38 6.48 8.59
C ALA A 169 9.81 5.80 7.33
N VAL A 170 8.96 4.79 7.49
CA VAL A 170 8.48 3.94 6.40
C VAL A 170 7.07 4.30 5.94
N ALA A 171 6.10 4.51 6.84
CA ALA A 171 4.70 4.71 6.49
C ALA A 171 4.32 6.16 6.16
N GLY A 172 4.96 7.14 6.79
CA GLY A 172 4.42 8.50 6.88
C GLY A 172 3.78 8.72 8.24
N SER A 173 3.15 9.86 8.51
CA SER A 173 2.63 10.17 9.85
C SER A 173 1.82 9.01 10.43
N ALA A 174 2.39 8.34 11.42
CA ALA A 174 1.62 7.54 12.36
C ALA A 174 1.21 8.53 13.45
N SER A 175 0.12 9.26 13.21
CA SER A 175 -0.49 10.03 14.29
C SER A 175 -1.03 9.04 15.32
N GLN A 176 -0.66 9.31 16.57
CA GLN A 176 -0.99 8.55 17.78
C GLN A 176 -2.49 8.43 17.98
#